data_AF-A0A6M2AX75-F1
#
_entry.id   AF-A0A6M2AX75-F1
#
_cell.length_a   1.000
_cell.length_b   1.000
_cell.length_c   1.000
_cell.angle_alpha   90.00
_cell.angle_beta   90.00
_cell.angle_gamma   90.00
#
_symmetry.space_group_name_H-M   'P 1'
#
loop_
_entity.id
_entity.type
_entity.pdbx_description
1 polymer ?
#
loop_
_entity_poly.entity_id
_entity_poly.type
_entity_poly.pdbx_seq_one_letter_code
_entity_poly.pdbx_strand_id
1 'polypeptide(L)'
;MSGDTNHIAVIESLSDELKTGKELYEDCIRRNIDFKGKSISHRYHSVHSKDNFIEILKYYEINSKYMEGGLLFHLEMHGAENKSGLVLSNGELIEWEELTNHFRPINISTCNKLFITMATCYGRYLCKGVNQFEKSPFSGFISASLSVQAGEIQEVFTYLFERLIDKGNIVEAYLVMEKLKSKFYYKDSKRVLEEAIASTINKLKDNEKMKMDFINESRKQMINDGFVPGSLEDSQKLFSIVINDYIEKQKKSFQIDCE
;
A
#
# COMPACT_ATOMS: atom_id res chain seq x y z
N MET A 1 6.53 17.30 2.37
CA MET A 1 5.91 16.24 1.54
C MET A 1 4.85 15.55 2.38
N SER A 2 3.77 15.03 1.79
CA SER A 2 2.88 14.10 2.51
C SER A 2 3.72 12.95 3.09
N GLY A 3 3.53 12.62 4.36
CA GLY A 3 4.40 11.66 5.06
C GLY A 3 4.37 11.72 6.58
N ASP A 4 3.63 12.66 7.17
CA ASP A 4 3.54 12.79 8.62
C ASP A 4 3.09 11.47 9.25
N THR A 5 3.73 11.09 10.35
CA THR A 5 3.51 9.81 11.01
C THR A 5 3.68 9.97 12.52
N ASN A 6 2.55 9.92 13.23
CA ASN A 6 2.46 10.03 14.69
C ASN A 6 2.01 8.73 15.35
N HIS A 7 1.61 7.73 14.55
CA HIS A 7 1.15 6.44 15.03
C HIS A 7 1.89 5.32 14.32
N ILE A 8 2.56 4.44 15.07
CA ILE A 8 3.31 3.31 14.55
C ILE A 8 2.73 2.01 15.11
N ALA A 9 2.37 1.08 14.23
CA ALA A 9 2.03 -0.28 14.63
C ALA A 9 3.00 -1.27 13.98
N VAL A 10 3.75 -2.00 14.79
CA VAL A 10 4.56 -3.14 14.35
C VAL A 10 3.71 -4.40 14.48
N ILE A 11 3.57 -5.14 13.39
CA ILE A 11 2.78 -6.38 13.34
C ILE A 11 3.71 -7.48 12.82
N GLU A 12 4.05 -8.42 13.70
CA GLU A 12 4.97 -9.50 13.41
C GLU A 12 4.24 -10.85 13.38
N SER A 13 4.55 -11.67 12.37
CA SER A 13 4.12 -13.06 12.27
C SER A 13 5.24 -13.97 11.76
N LEU A 14 6.33 -14.00 12.52
CA LEU A 14 7.46 -14.92 12.33
C LEU A 14 7.31 -16.13 13.26
N SER A 15 7.92 -17.28 12.94
CA SER A 15 7.74 -18.54 13.71
C SER A 15 8.85 -18.80 14.73
N ASP A 16 9.69 -19.83 14.56
CA ASP A 16 10.81 -20.18 15.44
C ASP A 16 12.12 -19.45 15.08
N GLU A 17 12.03 -18.52 14.13
CA GLU A 17 13.12 -17.66 13.70
C GLU A 17 13.30 -16.44 14.62
N LEU A 18 14.37 -15.68 14.35
CA LEU A 18 14.65 -14.43 15.05
C LEU A 18 13.48 -13.46 14.89
N LYS A 19 12.98 -12.94 16.01
CA LYS A 19 11.84 -12.00 16.08
C LYS A 19 12.30 -10.58 15.76
N THR A 20 12.70 -10.37 14.52
CA THR A 20 13.35 -9.14 14.07
C THR A 20 12.47 -7.90 14.23
N GLY A 21 11.15 -8.05 14.16
CA GLY A 21 10.19 -6.97 14.38
C GLY A 21 9.99 -6.64 15.85
N LYS A 22 10.03 -7.65 16.73
CA LYS A 22 10.05 -7.42 18.17
C LYS A 22 11.34 -6.70 18.59
N GLU A 23 12.49 -7.15 18.10
CA GLU A 23 13.79 -6.52 18.38
C GLU A 23 13.82 -5.07 17.87
N LEU A 24 13.42 -4.83 16.62
CA LEU A 24 13.30 -3.49 16.05
C LEU A 24 12.37 -2.60 16.90
N TYR A 25 11.25 -3.16 17.38
CA TYR A 25 10.33 -2.41 18.22
C TYR A 25 10.92 -2.04 19.57
N GLU A 26 11.51 -3.00 20.29
CA GLU A 26 12.02 -2.80 21.64
C GLU A 26 13.30 -1.95 21.65
N ASP A 27 14.24 -2.27 20.77
CA ASP A 27 15.59 -1.69 20.79
C ASP A 27 15.72 -0.39 19.99
N CYS A 28 14.88 -0.19 18.96
CA CYS A 28 14.89 1.01 18.16
C CYS A 28 13.65 1.87 18.42
N ILE A 29 12.44 1.40 18.10
CA ILE A 29 11.25 2.26 18.04
C ILE A 29 10.88 2.80 19.42
N ARG A 30 10.53 1.90 20.34
CA ARG A 30 10.12 2.25 21.70
C ARG A 30 11.22 3.01 22.42
N ARG A 31 12.44 2.46 22.40
CA ARG A 31 13.59 3.07 23.07
C ARG A 31 13.86 4.50 22.61
N ASN A 32 13.86 4.77 21.30
CA ASN A 32 14.10 6.12 20.79
C ASN A 32 12.95 7.09 21.11
N ILE A 33 11.70 6.63 21.00
CA ILE A 33 10.53 7.47 21.34
C ILE A 33 10.56 7.85 22.83
N ASP A 34 10.72 6.85 23.71
CA ASP A 34 10.76 7.03 25.17
C ASP A 34 11.93 7.93 25.58
N PHE A 35 13.14 7.66 25.08
CA PHE A 35 14.34 8.42 25.43
C PHE A 35 14.30 9.87 24.94
N LYS A 36 13.76 10.11 23.73
CA LYS A 36 13.68 11.46 23.14
C LYS A 36 12.42 12.22 23.57
N GLY A 37 11.51 11.59 24.33
CA GLY A 37 10.24 12.19 24.75
C GLY A 37 9.34 12.61 23.58
N LYS A 38 9.33 11.83 22.49
CA LYS A 38 8.55 12.15 21.28
C LYS A 38 7.08 11.79 21.50
N SER A 39 6.17 12.66 21.05
CA SER A 39 4.72 12.40 21.07
C SER A 39 4.27 11.54 19.88
N ILE A 40 4.92 10.38 19.70
CA ILE A 40 4.56 9.39 18.68
C ILE A 40 4.01 8.17 19.43
N SER A 41 2.75 7.81 19.19
CA SER A 41 2.20 6.58 19.76
C SER A 41 2.73 5.36 19.01
N HIS A 42 3.00 4.28 19.73
CA HIS A 42 3.50 3.05 19.14
C HIS A 42 2.91 1.81 19.81
N ARG A 43 2.77 0.73 19.04
CA ARG A 43 2.33 -0.57 19.55
C ARG A 43 2.99 -1.71 18.76
N TYR A 44 3.33 -2.76 19.48
CA TYR A 44 3.76 -4.03 18.91
C TYR A 44 2.66 -5.07 19.03
N HIS A 45 2.50 -5.87 17.98
CA HIS A 45 1.55 -6.96 17.90
C HIS A 45 2.23 -8.23 17.39
N SER A 46 2.13 -9.31 18.18
CA SER A 46 2.52 -10.65 17.74
C SER A 46 1.27 -11.36 17.23
N VAL A 47 1.33 -11.86 16.00
CA VAL A 47 0.19 -12.47 15.31
C VAL A 47 0.54 -13.89 14.88
N HIS A 48 -0.34 -14.85 15.17
CA HIS A 48 -0.12 -16.24 14.83
C HIS A 48 -1.04 -16.77 13.73
N SER A 49 -2.27 -16.25 13.64
CA SER A 49 -3.27 -16.68 12.67
C SER A 49 -3.86 -15.52 11.88
N LYS A 50 -4.52 -15.84 10.77
CA LYS A 50 -5.24 -14.88 9.93
C LYS A 50 -6.33 -14.17 10.72
N ASP A 51 -7.08 -14.91 11.55
CA ASP A 51 -8.12 -14.32 12.39
C ASP A 51 -7.56 -13.26 13.33
N ASN A 52 -6.45 -13.54 14.02
CA ASN A 52 -5.80 -12.56 14.90
C ASN A 52 -5.27 -11.36 14.11
N PHE A 53 -4.73 -11.57 12.90
CA PHE A 53 -4.29 -10.49 12.03
C PHE A 53 -5.46 -9.56 11.67
N ILE A 54 -6.58 -10.14 11.24
CA ILE A 54 -7.78 -9.40 10.83
C ILE A 54 -8.40 -8.66 12.03
N GLU A 55 -8.42 -9.25 13.22
CA GLU A 55 -8.88 -8.57 14.44
C GLU A 55 -8.09 -7.30 14.74
N ILE A 56 -6.76 -7.33 14.53
CA ILE A 56 -5.91 -6.15 14.68
C ILE A 56 -6.23 -5.10 13.63
N LEU A 57 -6.41 -5.50 12.36
CA LEU A 57 -6.79 -4.54 11.32
C LEU A 57 -8.16 -3.90 11.61
N LYS A 58 -9.14 -4.67 12.09
CA LYS A 58 -10.45 -4.16 12.53
C LYS A 58 -10.32 -3.17 13.68
N TYR A 59 -9.41 -3.42 14.63
CA TYR A 59 -9.11 -2.46 15.68
C TYR A 59 -8.65 -1.11 15.09
N TYR A 60 -7.71 -1.12 14.14
CA TYR A 60 -7.24 0.11 13.52
C TYR A 60 -8.29 0.75 12.61
N GLU A 61 -9.13 -0.03 11.93
CA GLU A 61 -10.27 0.47 11.16
C GLU A 61 -11.21 1.31 12.03
N ILE A 62 -11.56 0.83 13.22
CA ILE A 62 -12.45 1.54 14.14
C ILE A 62 -11.79 2.79 14.75
N ASN A 63 -10.49 2.73 15.06
CA ASN A 63 -9.81 3.74 15.85
C ASN A 63 -9.03 4.80 15.03
N SER A 64 -8.74 4.51 13.76
CA SER A 64 -7.93 5.36 12.88
C SER A 64 -8.47 6.78 12.67
N LYS A 65 -9.78 6.98 12.76
CA LYS A 65 -10.40 8.32 12.71
C LYS A 65 -9.97 9.24 13.87
N TYR A 66 -9.42 8.69 14.94
CA TYR A 66 -8.88 9.43 16.08
C TYR A 66 -7.34 9.51 16.06
N MET A 67 -6.70 9.00 15.01
CA MET A 67 -5.24 8.94 14.87
C MET A 67 -4.74 10.07 13.96
N GLU A 68 -4.61 11.26 14.53
CA GLU A 68 -4.13 12.44 13.81
C GLU A 68 -2.64 12.38 13.49
N GLY A 69 -2.25 12.93 12.33
CA GLY A 69 -0.84 12.97 11.92
C GLY A 69 -0.30 11.64 11.40
N GLY A 70 -1.18 10.77 10.89
CA GLY A 70 -0.81 9.63 10.05
C GLY A 70 -0.45 8.36 10.81
N LEU A 71 -0.79 7.24 10.20
CA LEU A 71 -0.64 5.88 10.72
C LEU A 71 0.34 5.10 9.84
N LEU A 72 1.33 4.47 10.47
CA LEU A 72 2.27 3.58 9.81
C LEU A 72 2.10 2.15 10.33
N PHE A 73 1.82 1.22 9.42
CA PHE A 73 1.99 -0.20 9.69
C PHE A 73 3.38 -0.66 9.26
N HIS A 74 4.05 -1.38 10.15
CA HIS A 74 5.25 -2.15 9.85
C HIS A 74 4.91 -3.63 9.91
N LEU A 75 5.04 -4.33 8.79
CA LEU A 75 4.74 -5.74 8.68
C LEU A 75 6.05 -6.54 8.65
N GLU A 76 6.17 -7.47 9.59
CA GLU A 76 7.32 -8.35 9.76
C GLU A 76 6.87 -9.81 9.64
N MET A 77 6.91 -10.35 8.42
CA MET A 77 6.40 -11.68 8.10
C MET A 77 6.93 -12.16 6.76
N HIS A 78 6.73 -13.44 6.45
CA HIS A 78 7.15 -14.00 5.17
C HIS A 78 6.24 -13.58 4.02
N GLY A 79 6.82 -13.58 2.82
CA GLY A 79 6.08 -13.40 1.57
C GLY A 79 5.95 -14.73 0.87
N ALA A 80 4.81 -14.99 0.26
CA ALA A 80 4.58 -16.22 -0.49
C ALA A 80 5.54 -16.31 -1.69
N GLU A 81 6.12 -17.48 -1.94
CA GLU A 81 7.09 -17.69 -3.03
C GLU A 81 6.48 -17.41 -4.42
N ASN A 82 5.20 -17.71 -4.58
CA ASN A 82 4.41 -17.42 -5.78
C ASN A 82 4.02 -15.93 -5.90
N LYS A 83 4.42 -15.09 -4.94
CA LYS A 83 4.18 -13.65 -4.87
C LYS A 83 2.70 -13.27 -4.71
N SER A 84 1.86 -14.18 -4.20
CA SER A 84 0.42 -13.94 -4.05
C SER A 84 0.02 -13.18 -2.78
N GLY A 85 0.91 -13.12 -1.77
CA GLY A 85 0.54 -12.55 -0.48
C GLY A 85 1.60 -12.68 0.60
N LEU A 86 1.14 -12.53 1.85
CA LEU A 86 1.91 -12.73 3.08
C LEU A 86 1.60 -14.10 3.66
N VAL A 87 2.62 -14.78 4.19
CA VAL A 87 2.47 -16.07 4.88
C VAL A 87 2.73 -15.83 6.36
N LEU A 88 1.74 -16.17 7.18
CA LEU A 88 1.81 -16.06 8.63
C LEU A 88 2.61 -17.21 9.25
N SER A 89 2.98 -17.05 10.52
CA SER A 89 3.76 -18.05 11.28
C SER A 89 3.10 -19.43 11.36
N ASN A 90 1.78 -19.54 11.22
CA ASN A 90 1.05 -20.82 11.17
C ASN A 90 0.87 -21.39 9.75
N GLY A 91 1.45 -20.74 8.73
CA GLY A 91 1.38 -21.15 7.33
C GLY A 91 0.16 -20.61 6.56
N GLU A 92 -0.75 -19.87 7.20
CA GLU A 92 -1.88 -19.26 6.50
C GLU A 92 -1.41 -18.16 5.54
N LEU A 93 -2.03 -18.13 4.34
CA LEU A 93 -1.80 -17.12 3.32
C LEU A 93 -2.85 -16.00 3.44
N ILE A 94 -2.39 -14.75 3.49
CA ILE A 94 -3.21 -13.56 3.26
C ILE A 94 -2.88 -13.01 1.88
N GLU A 95 -3.84 -13.05 0.97
CA GLU A 95 -3.64 -12.55 -0.39
C GLU A 95 -3.53 -11.02 -0.43
N TRP A 96 -2.83 -10.47 -1.44
CA TRP A 96 -2.70 -9.02 -1.56
C TRP A 96 -4.04 -8.31 -1.69
N GLU A 97 -5.00 -8.88 -2.41
CA GLU A 97 -6.33 -8.31 -2.57
C GLU A 97 -7.05 -8.24 -1.21
N GLU A 98 -7.08 -9.35 -0.47
CA GLU A 98 -7.61 -9.43 0.90
C GLU A 98 -6.98 -8.35 1.81
N LEU A 99 -5.65 -8.23 1.77
CA LEU A 99 -4.92 -7.26 2.59
C LEU A 99 -5.27 -5.81 2.23
N THR A 100 -5.28 -5.47 0.94
CA THR A 100 -5.64 -4.12 0.49
C THR A 100 -7.10 -3.79 0.79
N ASN A 101 -7.99 -4.78 0.79
CA ASN A 101 -9.39 -4.59 1.18
C ASN A 101 -9.54 -4.19 2.65
N HIS A 102 -8.69 -4.71 3.53
CA HIS A 102 -8.65 -4.27 4.93
C HIS A 102 -7.94 -2.93 5.13
N PHE A 103 -6.92 -2.60 4.33
CA PHE A 103 -6.22 -1.32 4.45
C PHE A 103 -7.06 -0.13 3.96
N ARG A 104 -7.92 -0.34 2.95
CA ARG A 104 -8.75 0.71 2.36
C ARG A 104 -9.62 1.48 3.35
N PRO A 105 -10.48 0.86 4.18
CA PRO A 105 -11.28 1.62 5.13
C PRO A 105 -10.40 2.39 6.14
N ILE A 106 -9.23 1.85 6.51
CA ILE A 106 -8.25 2.52 7.38
C ILE A 106 -7.61 3.74 6.67
N ASN A 107 -7.28 3.63 5.39
CA ASN A 107 -6.71 4.77 4.66
C ASN A 107 -7.75 5.87 4.42
N ILE A 108 -9.01 5.49 4.21
CA ILE A 108 -10.13 6.44 4.11
C ILE A 108 -10.29 7.20 5.43
N SER A 109 -10.37 6.49 6.56
CA SER A 109 -10.55 7.12 7.88
C SER A 109 -9.35 7.95 8.35
N THR A 110 -8.14 7.61 7.91
CA THR A 110 -6.92 8.42 8.14
C THR A 110 -6.73 9.52 7.11
N CYS A 111 -7.67 9.70 6.18
CA CYS A 111 -7.61 10.76 5.19
C CYS A 111 -6.39 10.71 4.27
N ASN A 112 -6.13 9.52 3.71
CA ASN A 112 -4.98 9.22 2.87
C ASN A 112 -3.62 9.39 3.58
N LYS A 113 -3.58 9.07 4.88
CA LYS A 113 -2.37 9.13 5.73
C LYS A 113 -2.02 7.77 6.34
N LEU A 114 -2.47 6.66 5.73
CA LEU A 114 -1.96 5.33 6.04
C LEU A 114 -0.72 5.02 5.21
N PHE A 115 0.38 4.69 5.86
CA PHE A 115 1.61 4.24 5.23
C PHE A 115 1.92 2.80 5.65
N ILE A 116 2.55 2.05 4.75
CA ILE A 116 2.93 0.65 5.01
C ILE A 116 4.44 0.47 4.80
N THR A 117 5.11 -0.19 5.73
CA THR A 117 6.48 -0.67 5.57
C THR A 117 6.46 -2.18 5.71
N MET A 118 7.19 -2.89 4.86
CA MET A 118 7.18 -4.35 4.86
C MET A 118 8.61 -4.88 4.85
N ALA A 119 9.00 -5.52 5.95
CA ALA A 119 10.19 -6.33 6.09
C ALA A 119 9.94 -7.75 5.52
N THR A 120 9.45 -7.81 4.28
CA THR A 120 8.92 -9.04 3.69
C THR A 120 9.44 -9.24 2.27
N CYS A 121 9.86 -10.47 1.96
CA CYS A 121 10.13 -10.91 0.60
C CYS A 121 8.95 -10.59 -0.32
N TYR A 122 9.20 -10.07 -1.52
CA TYR A 122 8.17 -9.83 -2.54
C TYR A 122 7.04 -8.85 -2.11
N GLY A 123 7.21 -8.06 -1.05
CA GLY A 123 6.19 -7.09 -0.62
C GLY A 123 5.84 -6.05 -1.70
N ARG A 124 6.67 -5.83 -2.73
CA ARG A 124 6.34 -4.93 -3.85
C ARG A 124 5.07 -5.36 -4.61
N TYR A 125 4.73 -6.64 -4.55
CA TYR A 125 3.55 -7.18 -5.22
C TYR A 125 2.23 -6.83 -4.55
N LEU A 126 2.23 -6.15 -3.40
CA LEU A 126 1.04 -5.54 -2.77
C LEU A 126 0.21 -4.71 -3.77
N CYS A 127 0.88 -4.02 -4.70
CA CYS A 127 0.18 -3.22 -5.72
C CYS A 127 -0.72 -4.05 -6.64
N LYS A 128 -0.53 -5.37 -6.72
CA LYS A 128 -1.40 -6.27 -7.51
C LYS A 128 -2.76 -6.52 -6.85
N GLY A 129 -2.89 -6.31 -5.53
CA GLY A 129 -4.18 -6.39 -4.84
C GLY A 129 -5.05 -5.16 -5.02
N VAL A 130 -4.48 -4.07 -5.54
CA VAL A 130 -5.18 -2.78 -5.63
C VAL A 130 -6.21 -2.79 -6.74
N ASN A 131 -7.47 -2.53 -6.37
CA ASN A 131 -8.52 -2.19 -7.32
C ASN A 131 -8.53 -0.68 -7.60
N GLN A 132 -8.03 -0.32 -8.78
CA GLN A 132 -8.01 1.04 -9.35
C GLN A 132 -9.37 1.75 -9.50
N PHE A 133 -10.49 1.03 -9.37
CA PHE A 133 -11.84 1.62 -9.39
C PHE A 133 -12.37 1.96 -8.00
N GLU A 134 -11.58 1.70 -6.96
CA GLU A 134 -11.89 2.01 -5.57
C GLU A 134 -10.89 3.02 -5.00
N LYS A 135 -11.22 3.57 -3.84
CA LYS A 135 -10.32 4.48 -3.09
C LYS A 135 -9.02 3.75 -2.76
N SER A 136 -7.92 4.50 -2.75
CA SER A 136 -6.60 3.92 -2.51
C SER A 136 -6.49 3.24 -1.14
N PRO A 137 -5.88 2.05 -1.05
CA PRO A 137 -5.72 1.36 0.23
C PRO A 137 -4.61 1.91 1.14
N PHE A 138 -3.77 2.81 0.65
CA PHE A 138 -2.70 3.45 1.42
C PHE A 138 -2.24 4.74 0.71
N SER A 139 -1.55 5.61 1.42
CA SER A 139 -0.88 6.78 0.85
C SER A 139 0.40 6.38 0.10
N GLY A 140 1.15 5.43 0.66
CA GLY A 140 2.32 4.83 0.04
C GLY A 140 2.91 3.70 0.89
N PHE A 141 3.81 2.94 0.29
CA PHE A 141 4.46 1.83 0.97
C PHE A 141 5.93 1.66 0.61
N ILE A 142 6.71 1.09 1.54
CA ILE A 142 8.13 0.78 1.41
C ILE A 142 8.29 -0.74 1.48
N SER A 143 8.81 -1.35 0.42
CA SER A 143 8.96 -2.81 0.36
C SER A 143 9.99 -3.30 -0.65
N ALA A 144 10.35 -4.58 -0.53
CA ALA A 144 11.30 -5.25 -1.41
C ALA A 144 10.62 -5.96 -2.59
N SER A 145 11.32 -5.98 -3.74
CA SER A 145 10.90 -6.75 -4.93
C SER A 145 11.36 -8.20 -4.92
N LEU A 146 12.36 -8.50 -4.08
CA LEU A 146 13.13 -9.73 -4.07
C LEU A 146 13.15 -10.31 -2.64
N SER A 147 13.79 -11.47 -2.51
CA SER A 147 14.17 -12.02 -1.20
C SER A 147 15.16 -11.09 -0.48
N VAL A 148 14.94 -10.95 0.82
CA VAL A 148 15.72 -10.12 1.74
C VAL A 148 16.22 -10.99 2.89
N GLN A 149 17.40 -10.68 3.44
CA GLN A 149 17.98 -11.40 4.56
C GLN A 149 17.70 -10.65 5.87
N ALA A 150 17.57 -11.37 6.98
CA ALA A 150 17.25 -10.80 8.30
C ALA A 150 18.23 -9.68 8.72
N GLY A 151 19.54 -9.86 8.51
CA GLY A 151 20.53 -8.82 8.83
C GLY A 151 20.36 -7.54 8.00
N GLU A 152 20.02 -7.66 6.70
CA GLU A 152 19.73 -6.51 5.83
C GLU A 152 18.46 -5.79 6.28
N ILE A 153 17.42 -6.54 6.69
CA ILE A 153 16.18 -6.00 7.24
C ILE A 153 16.46 -5.16 8.49
N GLN A 154 17.16 -5.74 9.48
CA GLN A 154 17.45 -5.07 10.74
C GLN A 154 18.21 -3.77 10.55
N GLU A 155 19.28 -3.76 9.73
CA GLU A 155 20.08 -2.56 9.49
C GLU A 155 19.24 -1.46 8.82
N VAL A 156 18.52 -1.81 7.75
CA VAL A 156 17.78 -0.85 6.94
C VAL A 156 16.59 -0.26 7.71
N PHE A 157 15.81 -1.09 8.40
CA PHE A 157 14.65 -0.61 9.15
C PHE A 157 15.03 0.09 10.45
N THR A 158 16.10 -0.32 11.14
CA THR A 158 16.64 0.47 12.26
C THR A 158 16.96 1.88 11.80
N TYR A 159 17.71 2.00 10.69
CA TYR A 159 18.04 3.31 10.13
C TYR A 159 16.80 4.13 9.73
N LEU A 160 15.81 3.48 9.10
CA LEU A 160 14.56 4.12 8.71
C LEU A 160 13.80 4.66 9.93
N PHE A 161 13.62 3.83 10.98
CA PHE A 161 12.83 4.19 12.15
C PHE A 161 13.52 5.25 13.01
N GLU A 162 14.84 5.22 13.17
CA GLU A 162 15.57 6.30 13.84
C GLU A 162 15.32 7.65 13.17
N ARG A 163 15.37 7.69 11.82
CA ARG A 163 15.10 8.90 11.04
C ARG A 163 13.64 9.31 11.09
N LEU A 164 12.72 8.35 11.03
CA LEU A 164 11.30 8.61 11.19
C LEU A 164 11.00 9.28 12.53
N ILE A 165 11.53 8.75 13.63
CA ILE A 165 11.27 9.26 14.98
C ILE A 165 11.86 10.66 15.17
N ASP A 166 13.01 10.94 14.54
CA ASP A 166 13.62 12.26 14.55
C ASP A 166 12.77 13.29 13.80
N LYS A 167 12.26 12.93 12.62
CA LYS A 167 11.63 13.85 11.66
C LYS A 167 10.11 13.89 11.75
N GLY A 168 9.47 12.85 12.28
CA GLY A 168 8.01 12.67 12.26
C GLY A 168 7.44 12.40 10.87
N ASN A 169 8.27 12.05 9.88
CA ASN A 169 7.84 11.90 8.49
C ASN A 169 8.49 10.68 7.81
N ILE A 170 7.68 9.71 7.39
CA ILE A 170 8.15 8.43 6.83
C ILE A 170 8.78 8.59 5.45
N VAL A 171 8.28 9.54 4.65
CA VAL A 171 8.82 9.78 3.31
C VAL A 171 10.18 10.45 3.39
N GLU A 172 10.35 11.42 4.29
CA GLU A 172 11.67 12.01 4.55
C GLU A 172 12.66 10.97 5.09
N ALA A 173 12.22 10.11 6.03
CA ALA A 173 13.04 9.02 6.54
C ALA A 173 13.49 8.07 5.41
N TYR A 174 12.58 7.71 4.51
CA TYR A 174 12.88 6.90 3.34
C TYR A 174 13.91 7.55 2.41
N LEU A 175 13.76 8.84 2.08
CA LEU A 175 14.69 9.52 1.17
C LEU A 175 16.13 9.56 1.71
N VAL A 176 16.29 9.55 3.04
CA VAL A 176 17.61 9.39 3.66
C VAL A 176 18.08 7.93 3.57
N MET A 177 17.20 6.97 3.89
CA MET A 177 17.48 5.52 3.81
C MET A 177 17.82 5.07 2.39
N GLU A 178 17.22 5.63 1.35
CA GLU A 178 17.44 5.29 -0.06
C GLU A 178 18.92 5.43 -0.47
N LYS A 179 19.66 6.33 0.20
CA LYS A 179 21.10 6.52 -0.02
C LYS A 179 21.94 5.29 0.34
N LEU A 180 21.41 4.39 1.17
CA LEU A 180 22.03 3.09 1.48
C LEU A 180 21.96 2.11 0.31
N LYS A 181 21.18 2.41 -0.75
CA LYS A 181 20.97 1.54 -1.92
C LYS A 181 20.48 0.14 -1.54
N SER A 182 19.60 0.06 -0.54
CA SER A 182 18.99 -1.19 -0.11
C SER A 182 17.98 -1.72 -1.13
N LYS A 183 17.45 -2.93 -0.89
CA LYS A 183 16.41 -3.54 -1.73
C LYS A 183 15.00 -3.00 -1.49
N PHE A 184 14.83 -2.06 -0.57
CA PHE A 184 13.53 -1.51 -0.19
C PHE A 184 13.26 -0.20 -0.91
N TYR A 185 12.12 -0.10 -1.60
CA TYR A 185 11.78 1.14 -2.32
C TYR A 185 10.37 1.60 -2.01
N TYR A 186 10.23 2.91 -1.96
CA TYR A 186 8.95 3.58 -1.79
C TYR A 186 8.14 3.61 -3.08
N LYS A 187 6.84 3.37 -2.94
CA LYS A 187 5.85 3.59 -3.99
C LYS A 187 4.62 4.25 -3.38
N ASP A 188 4.30 5.46 -3.84
CA ASP A 188 3.08 6.17 -3.48
C ASP A 188 1.86 5.64 -4.25
N SER A 189 0.67 5.97 -3.75
CA SER A 189 -0.59 5.57 -4.33
C SER A 189 -0.78 6.08 -5.77
N LYS A 190 -0.32 7.30 -6.06
CA LYS A 190 -0.40 7.89 -7.41
C LYS A 190 0.36 7.05 -8.43
N ARG A 191 1.60 6.66 -8.12
CA ARG A 191 2.42 5.79 -8.98
C ARG A 191 1.77 4.41 -9.18
N VAL A 192 1.16 3.84 -8.13
CA VAL A 192 0.41 2.58 -8.27
C VAL A 192 -0.71 2.73 -9.28
N LEU A 193 -1.50 3.80 -9.18
CA LEU A 193 -2.60 4.07 -10.12
C LEU A 193 -2.09 4.27 -11.55
N GLU A 194 -1.04 5.08 -11.73
CA GLU A 194 -0.45 5.35 -13.04
C GLU A 194 0.08 4.08 -13.71
N GLU A 195 0.74 3.20 -12.96
CA GLU A 195 1.21 1.90 -13.46
C GLU A 195 0.04 0.96 -13.82
N ALA A 196 -1.04 0.95 -13.03
CA ALA A 196 -2.24 0.15 -13.30
C ALA A 196 -2.96 0.62 -14.57
N ILE A 197 -3.12 1.93 -14.75
CA ILE A 197 -3.64 2.56 -15.96
C ILE A 197 -2.78 2.18 -17.16
N ALA A 198 -1.46 2.39 -17.08
CA ALA A 198 -0.54 2.12 -18.17
C ALA A 198 -0.56 0.64 -18.59
N SER A 199 -0.58 -0.27 -17.61
CA SER A 199 -0.71 -1.71 -17.84
C SER A 199 -1.99 -2.07 -18.58
N THR A 200 -3.12 -1.46 -18.20
CA THR A 200 -4.41 -1.70 -18.86
C THR A 200 -4.40 -1.16 -20.30
N ILE A 201 -3.90 0.06 -20.51
CA ILE A 201 -3.81 0.67 -21.84
C ILE A 201 -2.93 -0.17 -22.77
N ASN A 202 -1.80 -0.69 -22.29
CA ASN A 202 -0.92 -1.54 -23.11
C ASN A 202 -1.62 -2.83 -23.52
N LYS A 203 -2.33 -3.51 -22.60
CA LYS A 203 -3.13 -4.69 -22.94
C LYS A 203 -4.21 -4.42 -24.00
N LEU A 204 -4.86 -3.25 -23.93
CA LEU A 204 -5.85 -2.85 -24.93
C LEU A 204 -5.22 -2.54 -26.29
N LYS A 205 -4.00 -1.99 -26.32
CA LYS A 205 -3.27 -1.76 -27.58
C LYS A 205 -2.81 -3.05 -28.25
N ASP A 206 -2.41 -4.03 -27.44
CA ASP A 206 -1.86 -5.29 -27.95
C ASP A 206 -2.93 -6.32 -28.36
N ASN A 207 -4.21 -6.05 -28.05
CA ASN A 207 -5.31 -6.99 -28.31
C ASN A 207 -6.55 -6.26 -28.87
N GLU A 208 -6.72 -6.31 -30.20
CA GLU A 208 -7.84 -5.66 -30.90
C GLU A 208 -9.22 -6.17 -30.47
N LYS A 209 -9.36 -7.46 -30.10
CA LYS A 209 -10.63 -7.97 -29.58
C LYS A 209 -10.97 -7.31 -28.24
N MET A 210 -10.02 -7.30 -27.31
CA MET A 210 -10.18 -6.71 -25.98
C MET A 210 -10.45 -5.20 -26.08
N LYS A 211 -9.78 -4.52 -27.01
CA LYS A 211 -10.01 -3.10 -27.33
C LYS A 211 -11.45 -2.83 -27.77
N MET A 212 -11.96 -3.64 -28.70
CA MET A 212 -13.33 -3.47 -29.21
C MET A 212 -14.37 -3.79 -28.14
N ASP A 213 -14.15 -4.84 -27.34
CA ASP A 213 -15.03 -5.18 -26.22
C ASP A 213 -15.10 -4.04 -25.20
N PHE A 214 -13.94 -3.46 -24.84
CA PHE A 214 -13.83 -2.33 -23.92
C PHE A 214 -14.53 -1.06 -24.44
N ILE A 215 -14.34 -0.72 -25.72
CA ILE A 215 -15.03 0.39 -26.38
C ILE A 215 -16.56 0.19 -26.33
N ASN A 216 -17.03 -1.01 -26.64
CA ASN A 216 -18.46 -1.32 -26.67
C ASN A 216 -19.10 -1.26 -25.26
N GLU A 217 -18.40 -1.76 -24.24
CA GLU A 217 -18.88 -1.72 -22.85
C GLU A 217 -18.94 -0.28 -22.32
N SER A 218 -17.87 0.49 -22.54
CA SER A 218 -17.83 1.89 -22.15
C SER A 218 -18.91 2.72 -22.85
N ARG A 219 -19.18 2.43 -24.13
CA ARG A 219 -20.27 3.06 -24.88
C ARG A 219 -21.64 2.77 -24.27
N LYS A 220 -21.91 1.53 -23.87
CA LYS A 220 -23.17 1.16 -23.18
C LYS A 220 -23.32 1.95 -21.88
N GLN A 221 -22.25 2.07 -21.11
CA GLN A 221 -22.27 2.83 -19.87
C GLN A 221 -22.52 4.32 -20.09
N MET A 222 -21.84 4.94 -21.07
CA MET A 222 -22.07 6.35 -21.43
C MET A 222 -23.52 6.63 -21.82
N ILE A 223 -24.13 5.73 -22.59
CA ILE A 223 -25.56 5.83 -22.97
C ILE A 223 -26.45 5.75 -21.72
N ASN A 224 -26.16 4.83 -20.80
CA ASN A 224 -26.88 4.71 -19.53
C ASN A 224 -26.74 5.96 -18.65
N ASP A 225 -25.57 6.61 -18.70
CA ASP A 225 -25.28 7.86 -17.97
C ASP A 225 -25.88 9.12 -18.66
N GLY A 226 -26.68 8.94 -19.72
CA GLY A 226 -27.34 10.03 -20.45
C GLY A 226 -26.45 10.74 -21.47
N PHE A 227 -25.25 10.22 -21.73
CA PHE A 227 -24.34 10.74 -22.74
C PHE A 227 -24.63 10.10 -24.10
N VAL A 228 -24.90 10.91 -25.12
CA VAL A 228 -25.04 10.45 -26.51
C VAL A 228 -23.74 10.72 -27.24
N PRO A 229 -22.84 9.73 -27.40
CA PRO A 229 -21.67 9.93 -28.26
C PRO A 229 -22.15 10.15 -29.70
N GLY A 230 -21.65 11.21 -30.36
CA GLY A 230 -22.00 11.58 -31.75
C GLY A 230 -21.64 10.50 -32.79
N SER A 231 -21.83 10.79 -34.09
CA SER A 231 -21.47 9.83 -35.16
C SER A 231 -19.96 9.56 -35.18
N LEU A 232 -19.59 8.31 -34.93
CA LEU A 232 -18.24 7.84 -34.68
C LEU A 232 -17.64 7.20 -35.94
N GLU A 233 -17.03 8.01 -36.81
CA GLU A 233 -16.38 7.51 -38.02
C GLU A 233 -14.84 7.45 -37.97
N ASP A 234 -14.24 7.42 -36.79
CA ASP A 234 -12.82 7.06 -36.63
C ASP A 234 -12.62 6.23 -35.36
N SER A 235 -12.37 4.93 -35.50
CA SER A 235 -12.13 3.99 -34.37
C SER A 235 -11.00 4.47 -33.43
N GLN A 236 -9.98 5.15 -33.97
CA GLN A 236 -8.90 5.74 -33.20
C GLN A 236 -9.36 6.90 -32.30
N LYS A 237 -10.18 7.82 -32.84
CA LYS A 237 -10.74 8.93 -32.06
C LYS A 237 -11.67 8.43 -30.96
N LEU A 238 -12.50 7.42 -31.27
CA LEU A 238 -13.35 6.77 -30.27
C LEU A 238 -12.53 6.19 -29.12
N PHE A 239 -11.48 5.43 -29.46
CA PHE A 239 -10.62 4.81 -28.46
C PHE A 239 -9.97 5.86 -27.55
N SER A 240 -9.47 6.98 -28.10
CA SER A 240 -8.90 8.07 -27.29
C SER A 240 -9.92 8.69 -26.32
N ILE A 241 -11.17 8.90 -26.75
CA ILE A 241 -12.21 9.45 -25.88
C ILE A 241 -12.52 8.49 -24.73
N VAL A 242 -12.72 7.21 -25.03
CA VAL A 242 -13.04 6.19 -24.03
C VAL A 242 -11.89 6.02 -23.02
N ILE A 243 -10.64 6.04 -23.49
CA ILE A 243 -9.47 5.97 -22.60
C ILE A 243 -9.40 7.18 -21.68
N ASN A 244 -9.69 8.39 -22.18
CA ASN A 244 -9.68 9.58 -21.33
C ASN A 244 -10.77 9.52 -20.25
N ASP A 245 -12.01 9.14 -20.61
CA ASP A 245 -13.09 8.95 -19.65
C ASP A 245 -12.73 7.90 -18.59
N TYR A 246 -12.15 6.77 -19.02
CA TYR A 246 -11.67 5.71 -18.13
C TYR A 246 -10.61 6.21 -17.14
N ILE A 247 -9.61 6.95 -17.61
CA ILE A 247 -8.55 7.52 -16.78
C ILE A 247 -9.15 8.48 -15.74
N GLU A 248 -10.05 9.37 -16.15
CA GLU A 248 -10.65 10.35 -15.26
C GLU A 248 -11.55 9.70 -14.19
N LYS A 249 -12.34 8.69 -14.57
CA LYS A 249 -13.11 7.88 -13.62
C LYS A 249 -12.21 7.22 -12.58
N GLN A 250 -11.10 6.63 -13.00
CA GLN A 250 -10.16 5.99 -12.07
C GLN A 250 -9.48 6.98 -11.13
N LYS A 251 -8.99 8.11 -11.65
CA LYS A 251 -8.40 9.17 -10.79
C LYS A 251 -9.40 9.61 -9.72
N LYS A 252 -10.65 9.84 -10.09
CA LYS A 252 -11.71 10.27 -9.18
C LYS A 252 -12.07 9.18 -8.15
N SER A 253 -12.19 7.94 -8.59
CA SER A 253 -12.45 6.81 -7.70
C SER A 253 -11.33 6.57 -6.70
N PHE A 254 -10.08 6.79 -7.10
CA PHE A 254 -8.90 6.46 -6.31
C PHE A 254 -8.52 7.52 -5.27
N GLN A 255 -8.81 8.79 -5.56
CA GLN A 255 -8.56 9.93 -4.65
C GLN A 255 -9.44 9.86 -3.40
N ILE A 256 -8.90 10.17 -2.23
CA ILE A 256 -9.68 10.31 -1.00
C ILE A 256 -9.95 11.80 -0.78
N ASP A 257 -11.22 12.15 -0.73
CA ASP A 257 -11.66 13.50 -0.40
C ASP A 257 -11.78 13.60 1.13
N CYS A 258 -11.11 14.61 1.70
CA CYS A 258 -11.12 14.87 3.13
C CYS A 258 -11.63 16.28 3.37
N GLU A 259 -12.57 16.38 4.32
CA GLU A 259 -13.13 17.65 4.80
C GLU A 259 -12.15 18.41 5.71
#